data_AF-A0A954WM32-F1
#
_entry.id   AF-A0A954WM32-F1
#
_cell.length_a   1.000
_cell.length_b   1.000
_cell.length_c   1.000
_cell.angle_alpha   90.00
_cell.angle_beta   90.00
_cell.angle_gamma   90.00
#
_symmetry.space_group_name_H-M   'P 1'
#
loop_
_entity.id
_entity.type
_entity.pdbx_description
1 polymer ?
#
loop_
_entity_poly.entity_id
_entity_poly.type
_entity_poly.pdbx_seq_one_letter_code
_entity_poly.pdbx_strand_id
1 'polypeptide(L)'
;MTHAETAKVQPHPLSRLDPQRFHGAWIFLCESVAAGALVGAQFGVEPALLVGTAGAGAFLVIAALSAGFHGRLRQLVTGGMLLVVSSCLALLMAADSRFISIGAIALTLAMITVVFARRRGFLSTPVLALGVAAITMIAPMTAVAGGASLSLAVILFVILWLFFFWRTTRVVTLIADRSAWNAELLRARGLREAAITASFTLIAAVALKIAG
;
A
#
# COMPACT_ATOMS: atom_id res chain seq x y z
N MET A 1 -13.87 45.07 -31.62
CA MET A 1 -12.90 44.07 -31.11
C MET A 1 -13.23 43.83 -29.64
N THR A 2 -14.00 42.79 -29.36
CA THR A 2 -14.49 42.45 -28.02
C THR A 2 -13.46 41.55 -27.33
N HIS A 3 -12.88 42.05 -26.24
CA HIS A 3 -12.04 41.25 -25.33
C HIS A 3 -12.92 40.22 -24.64
N ALA A 4 -12.90 38.98 -25.14
CA ALA A 4 -13.43 37.83 -24.41
C ALA A 4 -12.52 37.57 -23.21
N GLU A 5 -12.98 38.02 -22.05
CA GLU A 5 -12.47 37.67 -20.73
C GLU A 5 -12.55 36.13 -20.61
N THR A 6 -11.42 35.47 -20.82
CA THR A 6 -11.27 34.05 -20.51
C THR A 6 -11.31 33.93 -19.00
N ALA A 7 -12.52 33.74 -18.47
CA ALA A 7 -12.74 33.39 -17.08
C ALA A 7 -11.78 32.26 -16.73
N LYS A 8 -10.75 32.57 -15.94
CA LYS A 8 -9.89 31.57 -15.31
C LYS A 8 -10.82 30.69 -14.50
N VAL A 9 -11.19 29.52 -15.04
CA VAL A 9 -11.89 28.48 -14.31
C VAL A 9 -10.99 28.18 -13.13
N GLN A 10 -11.34 28.73 -11.95
CA GLN A 10 -10.61 28.43 -10.75
C GLN A 10 -10.68 26.92 -10.57
N PRO A 11 -9.53 26.22 -10.46
CA PRO A 11 -9.53 24.80 -10.24
C PRO A 11 -10.41 24.52 -9.01
N HIS A 12 -11.44 23.69 -9.19
CA HIS A 12 -12.33 23.28 -8.09
C HIS A 12 -11.46 22.91 -6.88
N PRO A 13 -11.76 23.33 -5.64
CA PRO A 13 -10.89 23.10 -4.47
C PRO A 13 -10.49 21.64 -4.24
N LEU A 14 -11.24 20.68 -4.81
CA LEU A 14 -10.96 19.24 -4.79
C LEU A 14 -9.84 18.83 -5.76
N SER A 15 -9.52 19.61 -6.80
CA SER A 15 -8.38 19.38 -7.69
C SER A 15 -7.02 19.59 -7.01
N ARG A 16 -7.01 20.25 -5.84
CA ARG A 16 -5.85 20.36 -4.94
C ARG A 16 -5.78 19.24 -3.90
N LEU A 17 -6.82 18.41 -3.78
CA LEU A 17 -6.77 17.23 -2.93
C LEU A 17 -6.03 16.15 -3.71
N ASP A 18 -4.73 16.04 -3.46
CA ASP A 18 -3.89 14.96 -3.96
C ASP A 18 -4.58 13.61 -3.66
N PRO A 19 -5.09 12.89 -4.67
CA PRO A 19 -5.77 11.62 -4.45
C PRO A 19 -4.87 10.62 -3.70
N GLN A 20 -3.55 10.76 -3.81
CA GLN A 20 -2.57 9.96 -3.07
C GLN A 20 -2.63 10.19 -1.54
N ARG A 21 -2.99 11.39 -1.09
CA ARG A 21 -3.23 11.70 0.33
C ARG A 21 -4.60 11.19 0.82
N PHE A 22 -5.58 11.08 -0.06
CA PHE A 22 -6.95 10.66 0.29
C PHE A 22 -7.20 9.15 0.15
N HIS A 23 -6.40 8.43 -0.63
CA HIS A 23 -6.68 7.01 -0.91
C HIS A 23 -6.38 6.05 0.25
N GLY A 24 -5.62 6.49 1.26
CA GLY A 24 -5.28 5.64 2.41
C GLY A 24 -4.35 4.47 2.04
N ALA A 25 -3.50 4.61 1.02
CA ALA A 25 -2.50 3.59 0.67
C ALA A 25 -1.60 3.22 1.86
N TRP A 26 -1.31 4.19 2.73
CA TRP A 26 -0.63 4.00 4.00
C TRP A 26 -1.38 3.06 4.96
N ILE A 27 -2.72 3.08 4.95
CA ILE A 27 -3.53 2.15 5.75
C ILE A 27 -3.31 0.73 5.22
N PHE A 28 -3.42 0.51 3.91
CA PHE A 28 -3.14 -0.82 3.34
C PHE A 28 -1.74 -1.32 3.64
N LEU A 29 -0.75 -0.42 3.64
CA LEU A 29 0.61 -0.74 4.03
C LEU A 29 0.68 -1.17 5.49
N CYS A 30 0.17 -0.36 6.42
CA CYS A 30 0.17 -0.68 7.85
C CYS A 30 -0.57 -1.98 8.16
N GLU A 31 -1.74 -2.17 7.56
CA GLU A 31 -2.55 -3.39 7.70
C GLU A 31 -1.83 -4.62 7.12
N SER A 32 -1.16 -4.48 5.96
CA SER A 32 -0.37 -5.58 5.39
C SER A 32 0.78 -5.98 6.31
N VAL A 33 1.50 -4.99 6.85
CA VAL A 33 2.59 -5.23 7.82
C VAL A 33 2.04 -5.88 9.09
N ALA A 34 0.95 -5.36 9.65
CA ALA A 34 0.34 -5.91 10.86
C ALA A 34 -0.14 -7.35 10.65
N ALA A 35 -0.82 -7.63 9.53
CA ALA A 35 -1.29 -8.97 9.20
C ALA A 35 -0.13 -9.96 9.06
N GLY A 36 0.89 -9.56 8.30
CA GLY A 36 2.08 -10.39 8.10
C GLY A 36 2.80 -10.65 9.42
N ALA A 37 2.97 -9.63 10.26
CA ALA A 37 3.61 -9.76 11.56
C ALA A 37 2.80 -10.67 12.49
N LEU A 38 1.47 -10.56 12.50
CA LEU A 38 0.59 -11.41 13.31
C LEU A 38 0.66 -12.89 12.91
N VAL A 39 0.67 -13.17 11.60
CA VAL A 39 0.78 -14.53 11.05
C VAL A 39 2.19 -15.10 11.25
N GLY A 40 3.23 -14.28 11.05
CA GLY A 40 4.63 -14.67 11.25
C GLY A 40 5.09 -14.72 12.71
N ALA A 41 4.34 -14.15 13.65
CA ALA A 41 4.75 -14.01 15.06
C ALA A 41 5.09 -15.33 15.80
N GLN A 42 4.81 -16.51 15.23
CA GLN A 42 5.16 -17.78 15.84
C GLN A 42 6.68 -18.02 15.91
N PHE A 43 7.48 -17.49 14.97
CA PHE A 43 8.94 -17.74 14.94
C PHE A 43 9.81 -16.48 15.08
N GLY A 44 9.21 -15.27 15.04
CA GLY A 44 9.90 -14.02 15.38
C GLY A 44 9.13 -12.78 14.93
N VAL A 45 8.76 -11.90 15.86
CA VAL A 45 8.01 -10.67 15.54
C VAL A 45 8.95 -9.58 15.05
N GLU A 46 10.15 -9.52 15.58
CA GLU A 46 11.19 -8.54 15.27
C GLU A 46 11.64 -8.60 13.79
N PRO A 47 12.06 -9.75 13.24
CA PRO A 47 12.41 -9.84 11.82
C PRO A 47 11.22 -9.53 10.91
N ALA A 48 10.00 -9.91 11.30
CA ALA A 48 8.80 -9.56 10.58
C ALA A 48 8.61 -8.04 10.51
N LEU A 49 8.64 -7.34 11.65
CA LEU A 49 8.48 -5.87 11.69
C LEU A 49 9.59 -5.13 10.93
N LEU A 50 10.84 -5.63 10.98
CA LEU A 50 11.93 -5.08 10.18
C LEU A 50 11.67 -5.22 8.67
N VAL A 51 11.18 -6.37 8.21
CA VAL A 51 10.81 -6.57 6.81
C VAL A 51 9.58 -5.73 6.42
N GLY A 52 8.61 -5.58 7.31
CA GLY A 52 7.50 -4.64 7.11
C GLY A 52 7.98 -3.19 6.97
N THR A 53 8.97 -2.79 7.76
CA THR A 53 9.63 -1.48 7.68
C THR A 53 10.39 -1.32 6.37
N ALA A 54 11.05 -2.38 5.90
CA ALA A 54 11.68 -2.40 4.59
C ALA A 54 10.65 -2.19 3.46
N GLY A 55 9.47 -2.83 3.57
CA GLY A 55 8.34 -2.60 2.67
C GLY A 55 7.85 -1.16 2.66
N ALA A 56 7.79 -0.50 3.83
CA ALA A 56 7.47 0.93 3.92
C ALA A 56 8.56 1.81 3.26
N GLY A 57 9.84 1.44 3.41
CA GLY A 57 10.95 2.07 2.71
C GLY A 57 10.82 1.97 1.19
N ALA A 58 10.52 0.78 0.66
CA ALA A 58 10.27 0.56 -0.76
C ALA A 58 9.07 1.39 -1.26
N PHE A 59 7.98 1.45 -0.49
CA PHE A 59 6.83 2.30 -0.80
C PHE A 59 7.22 3.78 -0.92
N LEU A 60 8.03 4.30 0.00
CA LEU A 60 8.53 5.67 -0.07
C LEU A 60 9.38 5.93 -1.32
N VAL A 61 10.27 5.00 -1.67
CA VAL A 61 11.11 5.09 -2.87
C VAL A 61 10.24 5.13 -4.12
N ILE A 62 9.31 4.19 -4.27
CA ILE A 62 8.42 4.13 -5.42
C ILE A 62 7.54 5.38 -5.52
N ALA A 63 7.01 5.88 -4.40
CA ALA A 63 6.21 7.10 -4.39
C ALA A 63 7.03 8.31 -4.86
N ALA A 64 8.31 8.42 -4.46
CA ALA A 64 9.20 9.47 -4.92
C ALA A 64 9.54 9.34 -6.42
N LEU A 65 9.83 8.14 -6.90
CA LEU A 65 10.08 7.88 -8.33
C LEU A 65 8.84 8.17 -9.20
N SER A 66 7.65 7.94 -8.66
CA SER A 66 6.38 8.20 -9.33
C SER A 66 6.11 9.70 -9.51
N ALA A 67 6.42 10.50 -8.49
CA ALA A 67 6.18 11.94 -8.48
C ALA A 67 7.24 12.77 -9.24
N GLY A 68 8.34 12.14 -9.67
CA GLY A 68 9.47 12.83 -10.31
C GLY A 68 10.57 13.17 -9.29
N PHE A 69 11.82 13.13 -9.76
CA PHE A 69 13.02 13.17 -8.91
C PHE A 69 13.27 14.55 -8.27
N HIS A 70 12.84 15.63 -8.93
CA HIS A 70 13.11 17.01 -8.50
C HIS A 70 12.39 17.33 -7.17
N GLY A 71 13.16 17.56 -6.12
CA GLY A 71 12.66 17.95 -4.79
C GLY A 71 12.26 16.80 -3.86
N ARG A 72 12.42 15.54 -4.28
CA ARG A 72 12.06 14.34 -3.47
C ARG A 72 13.27 13.54 -2.98
N LEU A 73 14.49 14.10 -3.07
CA LEU A 73 15.73 13.42 -2.67
C LEU A 73 15.69 12.91 -1.23
N ARG A 74 15.18 13.73 -0.28
CA ARG A 74 15.02 13.31 1.11
C ARG A 74 14.16 12.06 1.25
N GLN A 75 13.04 12.00 0.51
CA GLN A 75 12.14 10.84 0.53
C GLN A 75 12.81 9.59 -0.05
N LEU A 76 13.57 9.74 -1.14
CA LEU A 76 14.35 8.63 -1.72
C LEU A 76 15.42 8.12 -0.77
N VAL A 77 16.18 9.02 -0.14
CA VAL A 77 17.23 8.67 0.81
C VAL A 77 16.64 8.00 2.05
N THR A 78 15.61 8.60 2.65
CA THR A 78 14.93 8.00 3.82
C THR A 78 14.31 6.65 3.49
N GLY A 79 13.59 6.53 2.37
CA GLY A 79 13.00 5.28 1.93
C GLY A 79 14.05 4.20 1.61
N GLY A 80 15.12 4.58 0.91
CA GLY A 80 16.23 3.70 0.58
C GLY A 80 16.97 3.21 1.82
N MET A 81 17.24 4.10 2.78
CA MET A 81 17.84 3.73 4.06
C MET A 81 16.95 2.76 4.84
N LEU A 82 15.65 3.05 4.96
CA LEU A 82 14.70 2.15 5.63
C LEU A 82 14.65 0.78 4.96
N LEU A 83 14.63 0.74 3.62
CA LEU A 83 14.64 -0.51 2.86
C LEU A 83 15.91 -1.32 3.13
N VAL A 84 17.09 -0.72 2.95
CA VAL A 84 18.37 -1.42 3.03
C VAL A 84 18.67 -1.81 4.48
N VAL A 85 18.64 -0.85 5.42
CA VAL A 85 19.02 -1.09 6.81
C VAL A 85 18.08 -2.11 7.46
N SER A 86 16.76 -1.98 7.27
CA SER A 86 15.81 -2.92 7.90
C SER A 86 15.91 -4.31 7.29
N SER A 87 16.17 -4.44 5.98
CA SER A 87 16.40 -5.75 5.35
C SER A 87 17.69 -6.41 5.86
N CYS A 88 18.78 -5.63 5.98
CA CYS A 88 20.04 -6.13 6.53
C CYS A 88 19.88 -6.57 7.99
N LEU A 89 19.22 -5.76 8.82
CA LEU A 89 18.95 -6.11 10.22
C LEU A 89 18.07 -7.35 10.33
N ALA A 90 17.04 -7.50 9.49
CA ALA A 90 16.20 -8.69 9.48
C ALA A 90 17.03 -9.96 9.17
N LEU A 91 17.91 -9.91 8.17
CA LEU A 91 18.80 -11.03 7.83
C LEU A 91 19.79 -11.33 8.95
N LEU A 92 20.32 -10.32 9.64
CA LEU A 92 21.18 -10.49 10.82
C LEU A 92 20.42 -11.15 11.99
N MET A 93 19.09 -10.99 12.04
CA MET A 93 18.20 -11.66 13.00
C MET A 93 17.67 -13.00 12.48
N ALA A 94 18.35 -13.62 11.52
CA ALA A 94 17.98 -14.91 10.93
C ALA A 94 16.59 -14.95 10.29
N ALA A 95 16.09 -13.82 9.76
CA ALA A 95 14.88 -13.79 8.95
C ALA A 95 15.02 -14.71 7.72
N ASP A 96 13.92 -15.35 7.35
CA ASP A 96 13.89 -16.24 6.19
C ASP A 96 14.14 -15.49 4.87
N SER A 97 15.26 -15.79 4.19
CA SER A 97 15.68 -15.09 2.98
C SER A 97 14.67 -15.15 1.82
N ARG A 98 13.67 -16.05 1.85
CA ARG A 98 12.58 -16.10 0.87
C ARG A 98 11.78 -14.80 0.83
N PHE A 99 11.78 -13.99 1.90
CA PHE A 99 11.16 -12.65 1.86
C PHE A 99 11.76 -11.78 0.74
N ILE A 100 13.03 -11.95 0.38
CA ILE A 100 13.70 -11.17 -0.68
C ILE A 100 13.04 -11.44 -2.04
N SER A 101 12.79 -12.71 -2.35
CA SER A 101 12.13 -13.11 -3.60
C SER A 101 10.70 -12.56 -3.69
N ILE A 102 9.96 -12.59 -2.59
CA ILE A 102 8.61 -12.00 -2.50
C ILE A 102 8.69 -10.47 -2.66
N GLY A 103 9.67 -9.83 -2.02
CA GLY A 103 9.92 -8.39 -2.14
C GLY A 103 10.28 -7.97 -3.56
N ALA A 104 11.05 -8.77 -4.30
CA ALA A 104 11.37 -8.52 -5.70
C ALA A 104 10.12 -8.56 -6.59
N ILE A 105 9.20 -9.50 -6.33
CA ILE A 105 7.89 -9.56 -7.00
C ILE A 105 7.07 -8.30 -6.67
N ALA A 106 7.00 -7.92 -5.40
CA ALA A 106 6.29 -6.72 -4.95
C ALA A 106 6.81 -5.45 -5.63
N LEU A 107 8.14 -5.29 -5.69
CA LEU A 107 8.79 -4.17 -6.34
C LEU A 107 8.52 -4.15 -7.86
N THR A 108 8.55 -5.32 -8.50
CA THR A 108 8.21 -5.44 -9.92
C THR A 108 6.78 -5.00 -10.20
N LEU A 109 5.81 -5.47 -9.40
CA LEU A 109 4.41 -5.04 -9.51
C LEU A 109 4.26 -3.53 -9.26
N ALA A 110 4.97 -2.98 -8.28
CA ALA A 110 4.98 -1.55 -8.01
C ALA A 110 5.50 -0.75 -9.22
N MET A 111 6.61 -1.17 -9.83
CA MET A 111 7.19 -0.53 -11.02
C MET A 111 6.26 -0.61 -12.23
N ILE A 112 5.65 -1.78 -12.48
CA ILE A 112 4.63 -1.94 -13.53
C ILE A 112 3.45 -0.98 -13.26
N THR A 113 3.00 -0.87 -12.01
CA THR A 113 1.94 0.07 -11.62
C THR A 113 2.29 1.51 -11.99
N VAL A 114 3.51 1.97 -11.71
CA VAL A 114 3.97 3.32 -12.07
C VAL A 114 3.95 3.53 -13.59
N VAL A 115 4.47 2.57 -14.35
CA VAL A 115 4.48 2.64 -15.82
C VAL A 115 3.06 2.70 -16.39
N PHE A 116 2.15 1.85 -15.89
CA PHE A 116 0.76 1.84 -16.33
C PHE A 116 0.01 3.10 -15.89
N ALA A 117 0.27 3.62 -14.69
CA ALA A 117 -0.34 4.85 -14.19
C ALA A 117 -0.01 6.04 -15.10
N ARG A 118 1.24 6.12 -15.62
CA ARG A 118 1.65 7.16 -16.59
C ARG A 118 0.93 7.04 -17.93
N ARG A 119 0.55 5.83 -18.35
CA ARG A 119 -0.07 5.58 -19.67
C ARG A 119 -1.59 5.62 -19.65
N ARG A 120 -2.23 5.11 -18.59
CA ARG A 120 -3.68 4.90 -18.49
C ARG A 120 -4.37 5.75 -17.43
N GLY A 121 -3.61 6.53 -16.67
CA GLY A 121 -4.10 7.30 -15.54
C GLY A 121 -4.16 6.49 -14.25
N PHE A 122 -3.96 7.19 -13.13
CA PHE A 122 -3.85 6.60 -11.79
C PHE A 122 -5.12 5.89 -11.31
N LEU A 123 -6.29 6.36 -11.76
CA LEU A 123 -7.60 5.82 -11.35
C LEU A 123 -8.10 4.69 -12.26
N SER A 124 -7.31 4.25 -13.24
CA SER A 124 -7.72 3.11 -14.07
C SER A 124 -7.72 1.81 -13.28
N THR A 125 -8.75 0.99 -13.45
CA THR A 125 -8.90 -0.32 -12.77
C THR A 125 -7.64 -1.19 -12.79
N PRO A 126 -6.92 -1.38 -13.92
CA PRO A 126 -5.71 -2.20 -13.91
C PRO A 126 -4.58 -1.60 -13.07
N VAL A 127 -4.45 -0.28 -13.02
CA VAL A 127 -3.44 0.40 -12.19
C VAL A 127 -3.77 0.22 -10.71
N LEU A 128 -5.03 0.35 -10.33
CA LEU A 128 -5.47 0.12 -8.96
C LEU A 128 -5.26 -1.35 -8.54
N ALA A 129 -5.58 -2.31 -9.42
CA ALA A 129 -5.37 -3.73 -9.14
C ALA A 129 -3.90 -4.06 -8.86
N LEU A 130 -2.99 -3.55 -9.71
CA LEU A 130 -1.56 -3.77 -9.59
C LEU A 130 -0.97 -3.03 -8.38
N GLY A 131 -1.40 -1.79 -8.13
CA GLY A 131 -0.93 -1.01 -6.99
C GLY A 131 -1.35 -1.63 -5.66
N VAL A 132 -2.59 -2.10 -5.56
CA VAL A 132 -3.07 -2.84 -4.39
C VAL A 132 -2.29 -4.15 -4.23
N ALA A 133 -2.11 -4.93 -5.30
CA ALA A 133 -1.33 -6.16 -5.25
C ALA A 133 0.10 -5.92 -4.73
N ALA A 134 0.78 -4.88 -5.23
CA ALA A 134 2.12 -4.52 -4.81
C ALA A 134 2.21 -4.19 -3.32
N ILE A 135 1.24 -3.43 -2.77
CA ILE A 135 1.19 -3.11 -1.33
C ILE A 135 0.86 -4.37 -0.52
N THR A 136 -0.12 -5.16 -0.96
CA THR A 136 -0.54 -6.37 -0.25
C THR A 136 0.57 -7.41 -0.17
N MET A 137 1.49 -7.47 -1.14
CA MET A 137 2.67 -8.36 -1.10
C MET A 137 3.59 -8.09 0.10
N ILE A 138 3.43 -6.97 0.81
CA ILE A 138 4.17 -6.72 2.04
C ILE A 138 3.72 -7.67 3.16
N ALA A 139 2.45 -8.11 3.17
CA ALA A 139 1.94 -9.09 4.13
C ALA A 139 2.63 -10.46 4.04
N PRO A 140 2.64 -11.17 2.89
CA PRO A 140 3.36 -12.44 2.77
C PRO A 140 4.87 -12.27 2.98
N MET A 141 5.46 -11.16 2.54
CA MET A 141 6.88 -10.87 2.75
C MET A 141 7.20 -10.79 4.25
N THR A 142 6.38 -10.05 5.00
CA THR A 142 6.48 -9.89 6.45
C THR A 142 6.23 -11.22 7.19
N ALA A 143 5.22 -11.99 6.77
CA ALA A 143 4.90 -13.27 7.38
C ALA A 143 6.03 -14.29 7.21
N VAL A 144 6.57 -14.43 6.00
CA VAL A 144 7.69 -15.34 5.71
C VAL A 144 8.94 -14.92 6.46
N ALA A 145 9.23 -13.62 6.54
CA ALA A 145 10.35 -13.14 7.34
C ALA A 145 10.23 -13.49 8.83
N GLY A 146 9.00 -13.50 9.36
CA GLY A 146 8.69 -14.01 10.71
C GLY A 146 8.68 -15.53 10.82
N GLY A 147 8.90 -16.28 9.74
CA GLY A 147 8.98 -17.74 9.73
C GLY A 147 7.70 -18.47 9.32
N ALA A 148 6.66 -17.76 8.87
CA ALA A 148 5.47 -18.41 8.34
C ALA A 148 5.79 -19.24 7.07
N SER A 149 5.04 -20.31 6.86
CA SER A 149 5.15 -21.11 5.64
C SER A 149 4.71 -20.32 4.40
N LEU A 150 5.28 -20.66 3.24
CA LEU A 150 4.95 -19.99 1.98
C LEU A 150 3.47 -20.17 1.62
N SER A 151 2.86 -21.32 1.94
CA SER A 151 1.44 -21.57 1.70
C SER A 151 0.56 -20.60 2.49
N LEU A 152 0.82 -20.41 3.79
CA LEU A 152 0.09 -19.44 4.62
C LEU A 152 0.28 -18.01 4.09
N ALA A 153 1.49 -17.66 3.68
CA ALA A 153 1.79 -16.35 3.10
C ALA A 153 0.99 -16.11 1.81
N VAL A 154 0.93 -17.10 0.90
CA VAL A 154 0.14 -17.01 -0.34
C VAL A 154 -1.35 -16.87 -0.04
N ILE A 155 -1.88 -17.64 0.91
CA ILE A 155 -3.30 -17.53 1.30
C ILE A 155 -3.58 -16.14 1.88
N LEU A 156 -2.72 -15.63 2.76
CA LEU A 156 -2.82 -14.28 3.32
C LEU A 156 -2.84 -13.23 2.21
N PHE A 157 -1.95 -13.34 1.22
CA PHE A 157 -1.93 -12.45 0.06
C PHE A 157 -3.24 -12.47 -0.70
N VAL A 158 -3.77 -13.64 -1.06
CA VAL A 158 -5.00 -13.76 -1.85
C VAL A 158 -6.18 -13.14 -1.11
N ILE A 159 -6.33 -13.43 0.20
CA ILE A 159 -7.42 -12.90 1.02
C ILE A 159 -7.35 -11.37 1.10
N LEU A 160 -6.19 -10.82 1.45
CA LEU A 160 -6.02 -9.38 1.59
C LEU A 160 -6.12 -8.65 0.23
N TRP A 161 -5.60 -9.23 -0.85
CA TRP A 161 -5.59 -8.59 -2.17
C TRP A 161 -7.00 -8.46 -2.70
N LEU A 162 -7.80 -9.53 -2.65
CA LEU A 162 -9.20 -9.51 -3.09
C LEU A 162 -10.00 -8.47 -2.31
N PHE A 163 -9.84 -8.44 -0.98
CA PHE A 163 -10.54 -7.50 -0.13
C PHE A 163 -10.10 -6.04 -0.35
N PHE A 164 -8.79 -5.77 -0.40
CA PHE A 164 -8.28 -4.41 -0.65
C PHE A 164 -8.63 -3.93 -2.07
N PHE A 165 -8.64 -4.81 -3.05
CA PHE A 165 -9.02 -4.48 -4.42
C PHE A 165 -10.51 -4.14 -4.53
N TRP A 166 -11.37 -4.97 -3.95
CA TRP A 166 -12.80 -4.69 -3.83
C TRP A 166 -13.07 -3.36 -3.13
N ARG A 167 -12.39 -3.11 -2.00
CA ARG A 167 -12.52 -1.84 -1.28
C ARG A 167 -12.06 -0.64 -2.12
N THR A 168 -10.91 -0.76 -2.78
CA THR A 168 -10.34 0.32 -3.59
C THR A 168 -11.27 0.68 -4.74
N THR A 169 -11.83 -0.32 -5.43
CA THR A 169 -12.80 -0.08 -6.50
C THR A 169 -14.08 0.58 -5.97
N ARG A 170 -14.64 0.12 -4.85
CA ARG A 170 -15.79 0.75 -4.17
C ARG A 170 -15.52 2.22 -3.82
N VAL A 171 -14.37 2.53 -3.24
CA VAL A 171 -14.00 3.90 -2.86
C VAL A 171 -13.86 4.79 -4.10
N VAL A 172 -13.24 4.30 -5.18
CA VAL A 172 -13.10 5.06 -6.43
C VAL A 172 -14.45 5.33 -7.07
N THR A 173 -15.38 4.36 -7.11
CA THR A 173 -16.72 4.59 -7.63
C THR A 173 -17.49 5.64 -6.84
N LEU A 174 -17.31 5.66 -5.51
CA LEU A 174 -17.95 6.63 -4.62
C LEU A 174 -17.37 8.05 -4.81
N ILE A 175 -16.06 8.16 -5.00
CA ILE A 175 -15.40 9.45 -5.28
C ILE A 175 -15.80 10.01 -6.66
N ALA A 176 -16.15 9.15 -7.62
CA ALA A 176 -16.59 9.57 -8.95
C ALA A 176 -17.98 10.25 -8.92
N ASP A 177 -18.83 9.92 -7.93
CA ASP A 177 -20.20 10.43 -7.78
C ASP A 177 -20.25 11.79 -7.06
N ARG A 178 -19.45 12.75 -7.57
CA ARG A 178 -18.94 13.97 -6.89
C ARG A 178 -19.95 14.99 -6.33
N SER A 179 -21.25 14.76 -6.37
CA SER A 179 -22.25 15.82 -6.13
C SER A 179 -22.46 16.23 -4.66
N ALA A 180 -22.02 15.44 -3.67
CA ALA A 180 -22.40 15.65 -2.26
C ALA A 180 -21.26 15.58 -1.22
N TRP A 181 -19.99 15.55 -1.63
CA TRP A 181 -18.89 15.33 -0.68
C TRP A 181 -18.44 16.63 0.02
N ASN A 182 -18.56 16.66 1.36
CA ASN A 182 -17.89 17.63 2.22
C ASN A 182 -16.74 16.95 3.01
N ALA A 183 -15.84 17.75 3.60
CA ALA A 183 -14.66 17.25 4.28
C ALA A 183 -14.99 16.34 5.49
N GLU A 184 -16.12 16.59 6.16
CA GLU A 184 -16.57 15.83 7.33
C GLU A 184 -17.07 14.44 6.94
N LEU A 185 -17.89 14.34 5.89
CA LEU A 185 -18.36 13.09 5.31
C LEU A 185 -17.19 12.24 4.79
N LEU A 186 -16.19 12.86 4.15
CA LEU A 186 -14.97 12.19 3.72
C LEU A 186 -14.20 11.60 4.91
N ARG A 187 -14.06 12.34 6.02
CA ARG A 187 -13.39 11.85 7.23
C ARG A 187 -14.15 10.71 7.89
N ALA A 188 -15.45 10.88 8.12
CA ALA A 188 -16.30 9.87 8.75
C ALA A 188 -16.31 8.57 7.93
N ARG A 189 -16.39 8.68 6.60
CA ARG A 189 -16.30 7.53 5.71
C ARG A 189 -14.91 6.90 5.74
N GLY A 190 -13.85 7.70 5.68
CA GLY A 190 -12.47 7.22 5.77
C GLY A 190 -12.21 6.41 7.04
N LEU A 191 -12.67 6.89 8.19
CA LEU A 191 -12.63 6.20 9.48
C LEU A 191 -13.39 4.88 9.46
N ARG A 192 -14.63 4.88 8.96
CA ARG A 192 -15.44 3.66 8.84
C ARG A 192 -14.75 2.62 7.96
N GLU A 193 -14.24 3.04 6.81
CA GLU A 193 -13.55 2.15 5.88
C GLU A 193 -12.23 1.63 6.46
N ALA A 194 -11.51 2.44 7.24
CA ALA A 194 -10.32 2.01 7.96
C ALA A 194 -10.67 0.95 9.01
N ALA A 195 -11.73 1.17 9.81
CA ALA A 195 -12.19 0.21 10.81
C ALA A 195 -12.61 -1.13 10.18
N ILE A 196 -13.36 -1.10 9.07
CA ILE A 196 -13.73 -2.33 8.32
C ILE A 196 -12.46 -3.06 7.84
N THR A 197 -11.47 -2.31 7.35
CA THR A 197 -10.20 -2.88 6.88
C THR A 197 -9.42 -3.54 8.01
N ALA A 198 -9.29 -2.85 9.14
CA ALA A 198 -8.62 -3.35 10.34
C ALA A 198 -9.29 -4.62 10.86
N SER A 199 -10.63 -4.61 10.99
CA SER A 199 -11.39 -5.78 11.45
C SER A 199 -11.22 -6.98 10.52
N PHE A 200 -11.32 -6.78 9.21
CA PHE A 200 -11.13 -7.88 8.25
C PHE A 200 -9.70 -8.43 8.30
N THR A 201 -8.70 -7.54 8.33
CA THR A 201 -7.29 -7.90 8.38
C THR A 201 -6.98 -8.70 9.64
N LEU A 202 -7.50 -8.27 10.80
CA LEU A 202 -7.37 -8.98 12.05
C LEU A 202 -8.02 -10.37 12.00
N ILE A 203 -9.27 -10.46 11.51
CA ILE A 203 -9.98 -11.74 11.39
C ILE A 203 -9.22 -12.70 10.47
N ALA A 204 -8.76 -12.23 9.31
CA ALA A 204 -8.00 -13.05 8.37
C ALA A 204 -6.68 -13.54 8.96
N ALA A 205 -5.93 -12.65 9.62
CA ALA A 205 -4.66 -13.00 10.26
C ALA A 205 -4.85 -14.00 11.41
N VAL A 206 -5.87 -13.81 12.26
CA VAL A 206 -6.18 -14.72 13.36
C VAL A 206 -6.66 -16.07 12.84
N ALA A 207 -7.53 -16.10 11.84
CA ALA A 207 -8.01 -17.34 11.25
C ALA A 207 -6.87 -18.17 10.65
N LEU A 208 -5.95 -17.51 9.92
CA LEU A 208 -4.77 -18.19 9.36
C LEU A 208 -3.79 -18.65 10.43
N LYS A 209 -3.63 -17.87 11.51
CA LYS A 209 -2.80 -18.25 12.65
C LYS A 209 -3.34 -19.46 13.41
N ILE A 210 -4.65 -19.66 13.44
CA ILE A 210 -5.28 -20.84 14.05
C ILE A 210 -5.16 -22.06 13.13
N ALA A 211 -5.18 -21.85 11.82
CA ALA A 211 -5.16 -22.92 10.82
C ALA A 211 -3.77 -23.48 10.49
N GLY A 212 -2.70 -22.80 10.89
CA GLY A 212 -1.30 -23.15 10.61
C GLY A 212 -0.52 -23.50 11.86
#